data_AF-A0A7L9U4P9-F1
#
_entry.id   AF-A0A7L9U4P9-F1
#
_cell.length_a   1.000
_cell.length_b   1.000
_cell.length_c   1.000
_cell.angle_alpha   90.00
_cell.angle_beta   90.00
_cell.angle_gamma   90.00
#
_symmetry.space_group_name_H-M   'P 1'
#
loop_
_entity.id
_entity.type
_entity.pdbx_description
1 polymer ?
#
loop_
_entity_poly.entity_id
_entity_poly.type
_entity_poly.pdbx_seq_one_letter_code
_entity_poly.pdbx_strand_id
1 'polypeptide(L)'
;MIHPSISIIRGRRRSRGVGLVTAIFLLVVLAGLGVALVTIFTSQQQAIALDEQGVRAGQAARAGIEWGLYHRLRDNACADGATYPVALAGEVLGGFTVTVNCRMIEGPAVPDGEPKLDRWVIRVTACAPAKNGACPDNWNNPDYVRRDIEVQI
;
A
#
# COMPACT_ATOMS: atom_id res chain seq x y z
N MET A 1 -64.86 -12.74 55.90
CA MET A 1 -65.59 -12.77 54.62
C MET A 1 -64.55 -12.79 53.51
N ILE A 2 -64.42 -13.93 52.83
CA ILE A 2 -63.38 -14.26 51.84
C ILE A 2 -63.90 -13.82 50.47
N HIS A 3 -63.08 -13.15 49.64
CA HIS A 3 -63.33 -13.02 48.20
C HIS A 3 -62.08 -13.48 47.42
N PRO A 4 -62.25 -14.19 46.29
CA PRO A 4 -61.21 -15.03 45.72
C PRO A 4 -60.32 -14.28 44.72
N SER A 5 -59.07 -14.72 44.66
CA SER A 5 -58.06 -14.34 43.68
C SER A 5 -58.38 -14.97 42.31
N ILE A 6 -58.54 -14.14 41.27
CA ILE A 6 -58.67 -14.61 39.87
C ILE A 6 -57.32 -14.44 39.18
N SER A 7 -56.57 -15.54 39.11
CA SER A 7 -55.39 -15.69 38.25
C SER A 7 -55.83 -16.06 36.83
N ILE A 8 -55.70 -15.13 35.88
CA ILE A 8 -55.91 -15.40 34.46
C ILE A 8 -54.60 -15.96 33.87
N ILE A 9 -54.45 -17.29 33.87
CA ILE A 9 -53.43 -17.96 33.06
C ILE A 9 -53.90 -17.92 31.60
N ARG A 10 -53.35 -16.99 30.82
CA ARG A 10 -53.57 -16.91 29.37
C ARG A 10 -52.88 -18.11 28.70
N GLY A 11 -53.68 -19.07 28.24
CA GLY A 11 -53.20 -20.21 27.45
C GLY A 11 -52.55 -19.75 26.13
N ARG A 12 -51.26 -20.03 25.97
CA ARG A 12 -50.55 -19.87 24.69
C ARG A 12 -51.16 -20.84 23.69
N ARG A 13 -51.86 -20.31 22.67
CA ARG A 13 -52.14 -21.08 21.45
C ARG A 13 -50.81 -21.43 20.81
N ARG A 14 -50.49 -22.72 20.84
CA ARG A 14 -49.26 -23.30 20.29
C ARG A 14 -49.42 -23.34 18.76
N SER A 15 -48.97 -22.31 18.06
CA SER A 15 -48.71 -22.35 16.63
C SER A 15 -47.50 -23.26 16.37
N ARG A 16 -47.75 -24.55 16.17
CA ARG A 16 -46.72 -25.58 15.97
C ARG A 16 -46.46 -25.73 14.48
N GLY A 17 -45.41 -25.10 13.95
CA GLY A 17 -44.94 -25.35 12.58
C GLY A 17 -44.27 -24.15 11.90
N VAL A 18 -45.05 -23.17 11.45
CA VAL A 18 -44.57 -22.09 10.55
C VAL A 18 -43.53 -21.17 11.18
N GLY A 19 -43.66 -20.88 12.48
CA GLY A 19 -42.71 -20.00 13.19
C GLY A 19 -41.30 -20.56 13.30
N LEU A 20 -41.15 -21.89 13.36
CA LEU A 20 -39.84 -22.53 13.48
C LEU A 20 -39.11 -22.52 12.13
N VAL A 21 -39.83 -22.80 11.04
CA VAL A 21 -39.25 -22.76 9.69
C VAL A 21 -38.82 -21.33 9.30
N THR A 22 -39.66 -20.34 9.59
CA THR A 22 -39.34 -18.91 9.33
C THR A 22 -38.17 -18.43 10.17
N ALA A 23 -38.08 -18.81 11.45
CA ALA A 23 -36.94 -18.48 12.30
C ALA A 23 -35.62 -19.05 11.77
N ILE A 24 -35.60 -20.32 11.35
CA ILE A 24 -34.40 -20.94 10.77
C ILE A 24 -34.01 -20.25 9.47
N PHE A 25 -34.98 -19.94 8.59
CA PHE A 25 -34.71 -19.24 7.35
C PHE A 25 -34.04 -17.88 7.60
N LEU A 26 -34.59 -17.08 8.52
CA LEU A 26 -33.99 -15.80 8.90
C LEU A 26 -32.59 -15.95 9.50
N LEU A 27 -32.37 -16.95 10.36
CA LEU A 27 -31.05 -17.22 10.93
C LEU A 27 -30.01 -17.54 9.84
N VAL A 28 -30.37 -18.36 8.85
CA VAL A 28 -29.47 -18.71 7.74
C VAL A 28 -29.14 -17.48 6.89
N VAL A 29 -30.13 -16.65 6.57
CA VAL A 29 -29.92 -15.41 5.79
C VAL A 29 -29.04 -14.44 6.57
N LEU A 30 -29.31 -14.20 7.85
CA LEU A 30 -28.51 -13.31 8.69
C LEU A 30 -27.08 -13.83 8.87
N ALA A 31 -26.90 -15.15 9.01
CA ALA A 31 -25.57 -15.76 9.06
C ALA A 31 -24.81 -15.54 7.74
N GLY A 32 -25.47 -15.75 6.60
CA GLY A 32 -24.87 -15.49 5.28
C GLY A 32 -24.45 -14.03 5.11
N LEU A 33 -25.30 -13.08 5.52
CA LEU A 33 -24.98 -11.65 5.51
C LEU A 33 -23.82 -11.31 6.46
N GLY A 34 -23.80 -11.90 7.65
CA GLY A 34 -22.71 -11.72 8.62
C GLY A 34 -21.36 -12.14 8.05
N VAL A 35 -21.28 -13.32 7.41
CA VAL A 35 -20.07 -13.81 6.75
C VAL A 35 -19.63 -12.89 5.61
N ALA A 36 -20.57 -12.43 4.78
CA ALA A 36 -20.28 -11.52 3.68
C ALA A 36 -19.67 -10.19 4.19
N LEU A 37 -20.27 -9.61 5.24
CA LEU A 37 -19.76 -8.37 5.83
C LEU A 37 -18.37 -8.53 6.42
N VAL A 38 -18.11 -9.58 7.20
CA VAL A 38 -16.77 -9.82 7.79
C VAL A 38 -15.70 -9.93 6.71
N THR A 39 -15.99 -10.66 5.62
CA THR A 39 -15.07 -10.80 4.48
C THR A 39 -14.73 -9.46 3.82
N ILE A 40 -15.72 -8.56 3.72
CA ILE A 40 -15.51 -7.21 3.17
C ILE A 40 -14.70 -6.34 4.15
N PHE A 41 -14.97 -6.41 5.45
CA PHE A 41 -14.22 -5.63 6.44
C PHE A 41 -12.76 -6.03 6.51
N THR A 42 -12.45 -7.33 6.44
CA THR A 42 -11.07 -7.81 6.48
C THR A 42 -10.28 -7.40 5.24
N SER A 43 -10.89 -7.41 4.06
CA SER A 43 -10.23 -6.93 2.84
C SER A 43 -10.01 -5.41 2.84
N GLN A 44 -10.92 -4.64 3.43
CA GLN A 44 -10.76 -3.20 3.59
C GLN A 44 -9.58 -2.83 4.49
N GLN A 45 -9.36 -3.55 5.59
CA GLN A 45 -8.23 -3.28 6.48
C GLN A 45 -6.87 -3.47 5.78
N GLN A 46 -6.74 -4.50 4.94
CA GLN A 46 -5.52 -4.74 4.16
C GLN A 46 -5.29 -3.65 3.12
N ALA A 47 -6.34 -3.19 2.44
CA ALA A 47 -6.24 -2.12 1.45
C ALA A 47 -5.73 -0.80 2.07
N ILE A 48 -6.20 -0.45 3.28
CA ILE A 48 -5.76 0.76 4.00
C ILE A 48 -4.26 0.66 4.35
N ALA A 49 -3.81 -0.50 4.85
CA ALA A 49 -2.41 -0.71 5.18
C ALA A 49 -1.50 -0.59 3.96
N LEU A 50 -1.92 -1.13 2.81
CA LEU A 50 -1.19 -1.04 1.55
C LEU A 50 -1.15 0.39 1.00
N ASP A 51 -2.25 1.16 1.13
CA ASP A 51 -2.30 2.56 0.73
C ASP A 51 -1.32 3.42 1.55
N GLU A 52 -1.31 3.21 2.87
CA GLU A 52 -0.36 3.87 3.76
C GLU A 52 1.10 3.54 3.40
N GLN A 53 1.40 2.26 3.17
CA GLN A 53 2.73 1.84 2.71
C GLN A 53 3.08 2.45 1.35
N GLY A 54 2.11 2.63 0.46
CA GLY A 54 2.24 3.33 -0.82
C GLY A 54 2.68 4.78 -0.66
N VAL A 55 2.09 5.49 0.29
CA VAL A 55 2.47 6.88 0.61
C VAL A 55 3.89 6.91 1.19
N ARG A 56 4.19 6.03 2.14
CA ARG A 56 5.53 5.96 2.77
C ARG A 56 6.62 5.63 1.74
N ALA A 57 6.38 4.67 0.84
CA ALA A 57 7.28 4.36 -0.28
C ALA A 57 7.52 5.60 -1.18
N GLY A 58 6.47 6.39 -1.42
CA GLY A 58 6.57 7.63 -2.18
C GLY A 58 7.45 8.68 -1.49
N GLN A 59 7.33 8.83 -0.16
CA GLN A 59 8.19 9.72 0.62
C GLN A 59 9.64 9.22 0.64
N ALA A 60 9.85 7.91 0.74
CA ALA A 60 11.16 7.28 0.67
C ALA A 60 11.85 7.57 -0.68
N ALA A 61 11.12 7.42 -1.79
CA ALA A 61 11.63 7.73 -3.13
C ALA A 61 11.94 9.22 -3.31
N ARG A 62 11.14 10.13 -2.74
CA ARG A 62 11.41 11.57 -2.76
C ARG A 62 12.71 11.93 -2.03
N ALA A 63 12.94 11.35 -0.85
CA ALA A 63 14.20 11.51 -0.13
C ALA A 63 15.41 11.00 -0.94
N GLY A 64 15.25 9.86 -1.64
CA GLY A 64 16.28 9.35 -2.55
C GLY A 64 16.55 10.29 -3.73
N ILE A 65 15.52 10.97 -4.25
CA ILE A 65 15.70 11.98 -5.31
C ILE A 65 16.50 13.16 -4.79
N GLU A 66 16.16 13.68 -3.62
CA GLU A 66 16.90 14.80 -3.01
C GLU A 66 18.37 14.44 -2.81
N TRP A 67 18.64 13.20 -2.36
CA TRP A 67 20.00 12.68 -2.28
C TRP A 67 20.68 12.65 -3.65
N GLY A 68 20.04 12.10 -4.67
CA GLY A 68 20.62 11.99 -6.02
C GLY A 68 20.89 13.35 -6.66
N LEU A 69 19.95 14.29 -6.52
CA LEU A 69 20.06 15.64 -7.03
C LEU A 69 21.17 16.41 -6.33
N TYR A 70 21.25 16.32 -5.00
CA TYR A 70 22.33 16.96 -4.23
C TYR A 70 23.70 16.45 -4.68
N HIS A 71 23.89 15.14 -4.77
CA HIS A 71 25.17 14.55 -5.15
C HIS A 71 25.53 14.78 -6.62
N ARG A 72 24.55 14.95 -7.49
CA ARG A 72 24.78 15.33 -8.89
C ARG A 72 25.18 16.80 -9.01
N LEU A 73 24.50 17.71 -8.30
CA LEU A 73 24.71 19.15 -8.42
C LEU A 73 25.92 19.67 -7.66
N ARG A 74 26.27 19.08 -6.51
CA ARG A 74 27.41 19.55 -5.69
C ARG A 74 28.71 18.82 -5.97
N ASP A 75 28.69 17.50 -5.92
CA ASP A 75 29.92 16.72 -5.77
C ASP A 75 30.22 15.83 -6.99
N ASN A 76 29.35 15.86 -8.02
CA ASN A 76 29.36 14.93 -9.16
C ASN A 76 29.45 13.43 -8.76
N ALA A 77 29.06 13.11 -7.52
CA ALA A 77 29.18 11.78 -6.95
C ALA A 77 28.12 10.82 -7.51
N CYS A 78 27.01 11.36 -8.05
CA CYS A 78 26.09 10.57 -8.86
C CYS A 78 26.61 10.47 -10.31
N ALA A 79 27.41 9.44 -10.56
CA ALA A 79 28.06 9.20 -11.84
C ALA A 79 27.10 8.57 -12.86
N ASP A 80 27.43 8.70 -14.15
CA ASP A 80 26.64 8.09 -15.23
C ASP A 80 26.63 6.56 -15.13
N GLY A 81 25.45 5.96 -15.26
CA GLY A 81 25.21 4.53 -15.14
C GLY A 81 25.32 3.97 -13.72
N ALA A 82 25.71 4.78 -12.75
CA ALA A 82 25.94 4.32 -11.39
C ALA A 82 24.62 4.19 -10.61
N THR A 83 24.61 3.22 -9.71
CA THR A 83 23.46 2.90 -8.86
C THR A 83 23.89 2.88 -7.41
N TYR A 84 23.16 3.60 -6.57
CA TYR A 84 23.51 3.84 -5.17
C TYR A 84 22.36 3.39 -4.26
N PRO A 85 22.64 2.52 -3.26
CA PRO A 85 21.69 2.25 -2.21
C PRO A 85 21.66 3.45 -1.25
N VAL A 86 20.46 3.94 -0.94
CA VAL A 86 20.24 5.02 0.04
C VAL A 86 19.54 4.43 1.25
N ALA A 87 20.25 4.41 2.38
CA ALA A 87 19.66 4.01 3.66
C ALA A 87 18.91 5.20 4.26
N LEU A 88 17.63 4.99 4.56
CA LEU A 88 16.82 5.95 5.30
C LEU A 88 16.86 5.60 6.79
N ALA A 89 16.75 6.62 7.64
CA ALA A 89 16.73 6.45 9.09
C ALA A 89 15.29 6.58 9.64
N GLY A 90 15.14 6.16 10.90
CA GLY A 90 13.88 6.26 11.64
C GLY A 90 12.98 5.02 11.51
N GLU A 91 11.97 4.95 12.36
CA GLU A 91 11.11 3.76 12.52
C GLU A 91 10.19 3.52 11.32
N VAL A 92 9.78 4.59 10.63
CA VAL A 92 8.80 4.51 9.53
C VAL A 92 9.47 4.24 8.18
N LEU A 93 10.49 5.03 7.85
CA LEU A 93 11.16 4.98 6.53
C LEU A 93 12.34 4.01 6.50
N GLY A 94 12.92 3.66 7.65
CA GLY A 94 14.06 2.73 7.72
C GLY A 94 13.75 1.30 7.28
N GLY A 95 12.46 0.94 7.18
CA GLY A 95 12.03 -0.35 6.60
C GLY A 95 12.00 -0.39 5.07
N PHE A 96 12.22 0.74 4.39
CA PHE A 96 12.21 0.83 2.93
C PHE A 96 13.63 0.73 2.37
N THR A 97 13.77 -0.05 1.30
CA THR A 97 14.99 -0.06 0.48
C THR A 97 14.83 0.97 -0.61
N VAL A 98 15.81 1.86 -0.76
CA VAL A 98 15.83 2.89 -1.79
C VAL A 98 17.09 2.75 -2.63
N THR A 99 16.90 2.77 -3.94
CA THR A 99 17.97 2.67 -4.92
C THR A 99 17.89 3.86 -5.86
N VAL A 100 18.99 4.59 -6.02
CA VAL A 100 19.10 5.77 -6.89
C VAL A 100 19.99 5.41 -8.07
N ASN A 101 19.48 5.55 -9.29
CA ASN A 101 20.20 5.37 -10.53
C ASN A 101 20.35 6.73 -11.22
N CYS A 102 21.59 7.08 -11.58
CA CYS A 102 21.89 8.30 -12.32
C CYS A 102 22.34 7.94 -13.72
N ARG A 103 21.77 8.61 -14.72
CA ARG A 103 22.08 8.39 -16.12
C ARG A 103 22.16 9.69 -16.89
N MET A 104 23.19 9.84 -17.71
CA MET A 104 23.30 10.91 -18.69
C MET A 104 22.61 10.49 -19.98
N ILE A 105 21.83 11.39 -20.56
CA ILE A 105 21.27 11.29 -21.90
C ILE A 105 21.97 12.34 -22.75
N GLU A 106 22.68 11.89 -23.78
CA GLU A 106 23.35 12.79 -24.72
C GLU A 106 22.33 13.67 -25.45
N GLY A 107 22.68 14.95 -25.60
CA GLY A 107 21.92 15.89 -26.40
C GLY A 107 21.94 15.56 -27.91
N PRO A 108 21.11 16.24 -28.72
CA PRO A 108 21.17 16.11 -30.17
C PRO A 108 22.55 16.49 -30.70
N ALA A 109 22.94 15.90 -31.84
CA ALA A 109 24.18 16.28 -32.51
C ALA A 109 24.13 17.76 -32.91
N VAL A 110 25.11 18.51 -32.43
CA VAL A 110 25.31 19.93 -32.75
C VAL A 110 26.59 20.09 -33.58
N PRO A 111 26.72 21.16 -34.39
CA PRO A 111 27.95 21.45 -35.11
C PRO A 111 29.17 21.53 -34.19
N ASP A 112 30.35 21.24 -34.73
CA ASP A 112 31.60 21.26 -33.97
C ASP A 112 31.81 22.61 -33.28
N GLY A 113 32.02 22.56 -31.96
CA GLY A 113 32.25 23.75 -31.12
C GLY A 113 31.02 24.26 -30.37
N GLU A 114 29.83 23.71 -30.60
CA GLU A 114 28.65 24.03 -29.79
C GLU A 114 28.49 23.09 -28.58
N PRO A 115 28.05 23.61 -27.42
CA PRO A 115 27.81 22.78 -26.25
C PRO A 115 26.63 21.84 -26.51
N LYS A 116 26.85 20.53 -26.30
CA LYS A 116 25.75 19.56 -26.29
C LYS A 116 24.81 19.86 -25.13
N LEU A 117 23.51 19.80 -25.40
CA LEU A 117 22.48 19.91 -24.38
C LEU A 117 22.27 18.55 -23.70
N ASP A 118 23.28 18.11 -22.97
CA ASP A 118 23.22 16.85 -22.22
C ASP A 118 22.26 16.99 -21.03
N ARG A 119 21.55 15.90 -20.75
CA ARG A 119 20.47 15.90 -19.79
C ARG A 119 20.61 14.75 -18.83
N TRP A 120 20.40 14.98 -17.55
CA TRP A 120 20.53 13.96 -16.53
C TRP A 120 19.17 13.43 -16.14
N VAL A 121 19.08 12.11 -16.03
CA VAL A 121 17.92 11.40 -15.51
C VAL A 121 18.33 10.72 -14.22
N ILE A 122 17.65 11.09 -13.14
CA ILE A 122 17.80 10.49 -11.82
C ILE A 122 16.54 9.69 -11.57
N ARG A 123 16.68 8.36 -11.60
CA ARG A 123 15.59 7.44 -11.30
C ARG A 123 15.78 6.86 -9.91
N VAL A 124 14.73 6.90 -9.11
CA VAL A 124 14.74 6.38 -7.74
C VAL A 124 13.66 5.34 -7.59
N THR A 125 14.04 4.17 -7.09
CA THR A 125 13.14 3.07 -6.79
C THR A 125 13.14 2.84 -5.28
N ALA A 126 11.97 2.96 -4.67
CA ALA A 126 11.75 2.62 -3.26
C ALA A 126 10.78 1.46 -3.14
N CYS A 127 11.07 0.50 -2.25
CA CYS A 127 10.16 -0.61 -2.00
C CYS A 127 10.23 -1.16 -0.58
N ALA A 128 9.14 -1.85 -0.20
CA ALA A 128 9.09 -2.70 0.98
C ALA A 128 8.06 -3.84 0.76
N PRO A 129 8.32 -5.05 1.28
CA PRO A 129 9.63 -5.52 1.74
C PRO A 129 10.63 -5.58 0.56
N ALA A 130 11.92 -5.65 0.87
CA ALA A 130 12.95 -5.85 -0.15
C ALA A 130 13.28 -7.34 -0.30
N LYS A 131 13.57 -7.76 -1.53
CA LYS A 131 14.03 -9.11 -1.83
C LYS A 131 15.55 -9.07 -2.00
N ASN A 132 16.30 -9.71 -1.09
CA ASN A 132 17.77 -9.69 -1.06
C ASN A 132 18.36 -8.26 -1.07
N GLY A 133 17.72 -7.32 -0.37
CA GLY A 133 18.17 -5.92 -0.33
C GLY A 133 17.94 -5.13 -1.62
N ALA A 134 17.08 -5.62 -2.52
CA ALA A 134 16.74 -4.96 -3.78
C ALA A 134 15.23 -4.90 -4.01
N CYS A 135 14.83 -4.03 -4.93
CA CYS A 135 13.47 -3.85 -5.39
C CYS A 135 13.27 -4.55 -6.75
N PRO A 136 12.75 -5.78 -6.79
CA PRO A 136 12.50 -6.49 -8.05
C PRO A 136 11.39 -5.82 -8.88
N ASP A 137 11.47 -5.92 -10.21
CA ASP A 137 10.42 -5.46 -11.14
C ASP A 137 9.17 -6.34 -11.06
N ASN A 138 9.35 -7.64 -10.80
CA ASN A 138 8.27 -8.60 -10.65
C ASN A 138 8.47 -9.46 -9.40
N TRP A 139 7.57 -9.31 -8.43
CA TRP A 139 7.55 -10.19 -7.27
C TRP A 139 6.12 -10.42 -6.81
N ASN A 140 5.71 -11.70 -6.84
CA ASN A 140 4.38 -12.10 -6.39
C ASN A 140 4.37 -12.19 -4.85
N ASN A 141 4.25 -11.04 -4.21
CA ASN A 141 4.08 -10.90 -2.77
C ASN A 141 2.95 -9.89 -2.50
N PRO A 142 1.88 -10.29 -1.78
CA PRO A 142 0.74 -9.42 -1.52
C PRO A 142 1.09 -8.15 -0.72
N ASP A 143 2.17 -8.17 0.05
CA ASP A 143 2.63 -7.04 0.86
C ASP A 143 3.69 -6.18 0.13
N TYR A 144 3.99 -6.48 -1.15
CA TYR A 144 5.00 -5.77 -1.90
C TYR A 144 4.49 -4.45 -2.47
N VAL A 145 5.08 -3.36 -1.99
CA VAL A 145 4.82 -2.02 -2.48
C VAL A 145 6.11 -1.45 -3.06
N ARG A 146 6.00 -0.91 -4.27
CA ARG A 146 7.09 -0.24 -4.98
C ARG A 146 6.64 1.12 -5.49
N ARG A 147 7.56 2.09 -5.47
CA ARG A 147 7.41 3.39 -6.10
C ARG A 147 8.68 3.74 -6.86
N ASP A 148 8.49 4.12 -8.12
CA ASP A 148 9.54 4.63 -8.98
C ASP A 148 9.24 6.11 -9.25
N ILE A 149 10.20 6.98 -8.98
CA ILE A 149 10.11 8.41 -9.29
C ILE A 149 11.33 8.80 -10.09
N GLU A 150 11.12 9.61 -11.12
CA GLU A 150 12.17 10.07 -12.03
C GLU A 150 12.15 11.60 -12.08
N VAL A 151 13.35 12.19 -12.04
CA VAL A 151 13.57 13.62 -12.25
C VAL A 151 14.61 13.81 -13.33
N GLN A 152 14.42 14.87 -14.10
CA GLN A 152 15.28 15.24 -15.19
C GLN A 152 15.80 16.67 -15.01
N ILE A 153 17.11 16.86 -15.20
CA ILE A 153 17.79 18.16 -15.11
C ILE A 153 18.68 18.40 -16.32
#